data_AF-A4U163-F1
#
_entry.id   AF-A4U163-F1
#
_cell.length_a   1.000
_cell.length_b   1.000
_cell.length_c   1.000
_cell.angle_alpha   90.00
_cell.angle_beta   90.00
_cell.angle_gamma   90.00
#
_symmetry.space_group_name_H-M   'P 1'
#
loop_
_entity.id
_entity.type
_entity.pdbx_description
1 polymer ?
#
loop_
_entity_poly.entity_id
_entity_poly.type
_entity_poly.pdbx_seq_one_letter_code
_entity_poly.pdbx_strand_id
1 'polypeptide(L)'
;MSKIIGLIPARMAASRFPGKPLHPILGRPMIEHVYQRARLYPRWDVLALCTCDEAIQDFAQAKGWPVIMTADTHTRALDRVAEAAAKCGIDIADDDIVLNVQGDEPMMHPDMIAATIKPLEERPGEVRGTMLAMDIVDEAQFRNPDALKIIHDLSGRVLYTSRQPIPHCKQFGPELGAKRIYGIFGFRWDFLKLFTDLPPSPLEIKEACDSNRLYDHGYHQHIAPYPFQPSYSVDSPHDIHLVEAAMADDPLWGKY
;
A
#
# COMPACT_ATOMS: atom_id res chain seq x y z
N MET A 1 16.66 13.41 11.16
CA MET A 1 15.94 12.24 10.60
C MET A 1 14.67 12.77 9.99
N SER A 2 14.28 12.28 8.82
CA SER A 2 12.99 12.61 8.22
C SER A 2 11.86 12.13 9.13
N LYS A 3 10.79 12.92 9.26
CA LYS A 3 9.55 12.48 9.91
C LYS A 3 8.91 11.38 9.07
N ILE A 4 8.14 10.51 9.73
CA ILE A 4 7.47 9.37 9.12
C ILE A 4 5.98 9.44 9.41
N ILE A 5 5.20 9.67 8.37
CA ILE A 5 3.74 9.85 8.40
C ILE A 5 3.09 8.65 7.74
N GLY A 6 2.39 7.83 8.52
CA GLY A 6 1.63 6.67 8.05
C GLY A 6 0.16 6.99 7.91
N LEU A 7 -0.39 6.83 6.70
CA LEU A 7 -1.80 7.08 6.42
C LEU A 7 -2.43 5.82 5.85
N ILE A 8 -3.52 5.41 6.46
CA ILE A 8 -4.29 4.23 6.06
C ILE A 8 -5.59 4.71 5.40
N PRO A 9 -5.62 4.81 4.05
CA PRO A 9 -6.82 5.24 3.35
C PRO A 9 -7.88 4.14 3.37
N ALA A 10 -9.11 4.51 3.71
CA ALA A 10 -10.26 3.64 3.66
C ALA A 10 -11.50 4.40 3.18
N ARG A 11 -12.42 3.68 2.51
CA ARG A 11 -13.74 4.18 2.14
C ARG A 11 -14.77 3.06 2.12
N MET A 12 -16.00 3.35 2.54
CA MET A 12 -17.11 2.39 2.56
C MET A 12 -17.60 2.09 1.14
N ALA A 13 -17.56 3.09 0.26
CA ALA A 13 -17.92 2.94 -1.14
C ALA A 13 -16.83 2.20 -1.91
N ALA A 14 -16.95 0.88 -2.06
CA ALA A 14 -16.13 0.09 -2.96
C ALA A 14 -17.02 -0.70 -3.93
N SER A 15 -16.75 -0.62 -5.24
CA SER A 15 -17.62 -1.21 -6.27
C SER A 15 -17.74 -2.73 -6.17
N ARG A 16 -16.63 -3.42 -5.84
CA ARG A 16 -16.58 -4.90 -5.72
C ARG A 16 -17.06 -5.40 -4.35
N PHE A 17 -16.90 -4.58 -3.31
CA PHE A 17 -17.19 -4.99 -1.93
C PHE A 17 -17.62 -3.79 -1.07
N PRO A 18 -18.88 -3.33 -1.19
CA PRO A 18 -19.39 -2.25 -0.35
C PRO A 18 -19.27 -2.57 1.15
N GLY A 19 -18.81 -1.60 1.95
CA GLY A 19 -18.61 -1.77 3.39
C GLY A 19 -17.36 -2.57 3.79
N LYS A 20 -16.49 -2.90 2.83
CA LYS A 20 -15.25 -3.69 3.03
C LYS A 20 -14.43 -3.27 4.26
N PRO A 21 -14.11 -1.97 4.52
CA PRO A 21 -13.27 -1.59 5.67
C PRO A 21 -13.80 -2.04 7.03
N LEU A 22 -15.13 -2.07 7.20
CA LEU A 22 -15.78 -2.45 8.44
C LEU A 22 -16.28 -3.90 8.45
N HIS A 23 -16.03 -4.66 7.38
CA HIS A 23 -16.39 -6.07 7.31
C HIS A 23 -15.55 -6.88 8.31
N PRO A 24 -16.15 -7.78 9.10
CA PRO A 24 -15.43 -8.56 10.08
C PRO A 24 -14.57 -9.65 9.42
N ILE A 25 -13.36 -9.82 9.92
CA ILE A 25 -12.44 -10.92 9.64
C ILE A 25 -12.06 -11.49 11.01
N LEU A 26 -12.37 -12.76 11.28
CA LEU A 26 -12.17 -13.36 12.60
C LEU A 26 -12.71 -12.51 13.77
N GLY A 27 -13.86 -11.86 13.55
CA GLY A 27 -14.57 -11.05 14.55
C GLY A 27 -14.06 -9.61 14.76
N ARG A 28 -13.04 -9.16 14.02
CA ARG A 28 -12.60 -7.75 14.04
C ARG A 28 -12.79 -7.10 12.65
N PRO A 29 -13.19 -5.83 12.55
CA PRO A 29 -13.24 -5.13 11.27
C PRO A 29 -11.90 -5.16 10.53
N MET A 30 -11.91 -5.34 9.20
CA MET A 30 -10.70 -5.41 8.38
C MET A 30 -9.73 -4.25 8.66
N ILE A 31 -10.24 -3.02 8.75
CA ILE A 31 -9.42 -1.83 9.01
C ILE A 31 -8.77 -1.84 10.40
N GLU A 32 -9.37 -2.54 11.37
CA GLU A 32 -8.78 -2.74 12.70
C GLU A 32 -7.55 -3.65 12.64
N HIS A 33 -7.54 -4.69 11.80
CA HIS A 33 -6.33 -5.49 11.58
C HIS A 33 -5.19 -4.63 11.02
N VAL A 34 -5.47 -3.84 9.98
CA VAL A 34 -4.48 -2.99 9.33
C VAL A 34 -3.92 -1.96 10.30
N TYR A 35 -4.77 -1.22 11.00
CA TYR A 35 -4.33 -0.18 11.93
C TYR A 35 -3.49 -0.75 13.07
N GLN A 36 -3.95 -1.83 13.70
CA GLN A 36 -3.25 -2.42 14.84
C GLN A 36 -1.87 -2.96 14.44
N ARG A 37 -1.77 -3.60 13.27
CA ARG A 37 -0.49 -4.11 12.73
C ARG A 37 0.44 -2.97 12.32
N ALA A 38 -0.08 -1.93 11.67
CA ALA A 38 0.70 -0.75 11.31
C ALA A 38 1.27 -0.03 12.56
N ARG A 39 0.49 0.02 13.65
CA ARG A 39 0.89 0.62 14.93
C ARG A 39 2.08 -0.10 15.58
N LEU A 40 2.35 -1.35 15.24
CA LEU A 40 3.53 -2.08 15.76
C LEU A 40 4.86 -1.53 15.22
N TYR A 41 4.84 -0.74 14.14
CA TYR A 41 6.03 -0.02 13.69
C TYR A 41 6.32 1.17 14.63
N PRO A 42 7.53 1.27 15.23
CA PRO A 42 7.76 2.14 16.38
C PRO A 42 8.16 3.58 16.03
N ARG A 43 8.44 3.90 14.77
CA ARG A 43 9.02 5.21 14.37
C ARG A 43 8.01 6.17 13.74
N TRP A 44 6.71 5.96 13.94
CA TRP A 44 5.71 6.90 13.45
C TRP A 44 5.79 8.23 14.20
N ASP A 45 5.89 9.33 13.46
CA ASP A 45 5.56 10.66 13.98
C ASP A 45 4.04 10.86 13.95
N VAL A 46 3.39 10.32 12.91
CA VAL A 46 1.93 10.26 12.77
C VAL A 46 1.54 8.89 12.20
N LEU A 47 0.53 8.26 12.79
CA LEU A 47 -0.21 7.16 12.18
C LEU A 47 -1.70 7.47 12.29
N ALA A 48 -2.41 7.53 11.18
CA ALA A 48 -3.83 7.84 11.16
C ALA A 48 -4.60 7.06 10.09
N LEU A 49 -5.88 6.79 10.35
CA LEU A 49 -6.82 6.48 9.28
C LEU A 49 -7.14 7.75 8.49
N CYS A 50 -7.34 7.64 7.18
CA CYS A 50 -7.90 8.74 6.39
C CYS A 50 -9.10 8.27 5.55
N THR A 51 -10.21 8.98 5.68
CA THR A 51 -11.52 8.54 5.16
C THR A 51 -12.39 9.73 4.79
N CYS A 52 -13.39 9.52 3.94
CA CYS A 52 -14.50 10.46 3.73
C CYS A 52 -15.79 10.01 4.44
N ASP A 53 -15.82 8.78 4.97
CA ASP A 53 -17.02 8.18 5.55
C ASP A 53 -17.08 8.35 7.08
N GLU A 54 -18.17 8.94 7.57
CA GLU A 54 -18.44 9.12 9.01
C GLU A 54 -18.43 7.79 9.77
N ALA A 55 -18.93 6.70 9.19
CA ALA A 55 -18.92 5.39 9.84
C ALA A 55 -17.50 4.89 10.21
N ILE A 56 -16.50 5.20 9.38
CA ILE A 56 -15.09 4.86 9.67
C ILE A 56 -14.52 5.83 10.71
N GLN A 57 -14.92 7.11 10.65
CA GLN A 57 -14.55 8.11 11.65
C GLN A 57 -15.04 7.73 13.04
N ASP A 58 -16.33 7.41 13.18
CA ASP A 58 -16.95 7.00 14.44
C ASP A 58 -16.27 5.76 15.02
N PHE A 59 -15.99 4.77 14.16
CA PHE A 59 -15.27 3.56 14.55
C PHE A 59 -13.88 3.88 15.11
N ALA A 60 -13.11 4.73 14.42
CA ALA A 60 -11.78 5.14 14.86
C ALA A 60 -11.82 5.92 16.18
N GLN A 61 -12.75 6.87 16.31
CA GLN A 61 -12.93 7.68 17.51
C GLN A 61 -13.33 6.82 18.72
N ALA A 62 -14.22 5.84 18.55
CA ALA A 62 -14.59 4.90 19.60
C ALA A 62 -13.40 4.06 20.11
N LYS A 63 -12.38 3.86 19.28
CA LYS A 63 -11.12 3.18 19.63
C LYS A 63 -10.02 4.13 20.11
N GLY A 64 -10.25 5.44 20.07
CA GLY A 64 -9.25 6.47 20.38
C GLY A 64 -8.11 6.55 19.35
N TRP A 65 -8.35 6.16 18.10
CA TRP A 65 -7.35 6.20 17.04
C TRP A 65 -7.41 7.53 16.28
N PRO A 66 -6.26 8.10 15.87
CA PRO A 66 -6.24 9.26 14.99
C PRO A 66 -6.93 8.95 13.65
N VAL A 67 -7.82 9.84 13.25
CA VAL A 67 -8.53 9.78 11.98
C VAL A 67 -8.61 11.16 11.36
N ILE A 68 -8.36 11.24 10.05
CA ILE A 68 -8.33 12.48 9.28
C ILE A 68 -9.42 12.40 8.21
N MET A 69 -10.34 13.35 8.25
CA MET A 69 -11.39 13.47 7.24
C MET A 69 -10.83 14.08 5.95
N THR A 70 -11.18 13.45 4.84
CA THR A 70 -10.75 13.76 3.47
C THR A 70 -11.96 13.94 2.57
N ALA A 71 -11.77 14.56 1.40
CA ALA A 71 -12.81 14.72 0.41
C ALA A 71 -13.35 13.36 -0.08
N ASP A 72 -14.65 13.33 -0.38
CA ASP A 72 -15.35 12.19 -0.97
C ASP A 72 -15.12 12.06 -2.48
N THR A 73 -14.56 13.10 -3.12
CA THR A 73 -14.25 13.17 -4.55
C THR A 73 -13.00 12.40 -4.95
N HIS A 74 -12.15 12.00 -3.99
CA HIS A 74 -10.93 11.24 -4.28
C HIS A 74 -11.24 9.83 -4.75
N THR A 75 -10.93 9.54 -6.01
CA THR A 75 -11.04 8.21 -6.59
C THR A 75 -9.83 7.33 -6.24
N ARG A 76 -8.62 7.93 -6.17
CA ARG A 76 -7.36 7.25 -5.90
C ARG A 76 -7.01 7.31 -4.41
N ALA A 77 -6.42 6.22 -3.91
CA ALA A 77 -5.94 6.15 -2.52
C ALA A 77 -4.85 7.19 -2.23
N LEU A 78 -3.94 7.43 -3.18
CA LEU A 78 -2.82 8.35 -3.00
C LEU A 78 -3.25 9.82 -2.91
N ASP A 79 -4.32 10.22 -3.61
CA ASP A 79 -4.88 11.57 -3.47
C ASP A 79 -5.43 11.81 -2.07
N ARG A 80 -6.13 10.80 -1.53
CA ARG A 80 -6.62 10.81 -0.15
C ARG A 80 -5.49 10.90 0.86
N VAL A 81 -4.43 10.11 0.65
CA VAL A 81 -3.22 10.14 1.48
C VAL A 81 -2.56 11.52 1.43
N ALA A 82 -2.43 12.14 0.25
CA ALA A 82 -1.83 13.46 0.13
C ALA A 82 -2.65 14.53 0.86
N GLU A 83 -3.98 14.54 0.70
CA GLU A 83 -4.84 15.46 1.45
C GLU A 83 -4.72 15.25 2.97
N ALA A 84 -4.73 14.00 3.42
CA ALA A 84 -4.62 13.69 4.84
C ALA A 84 -3.25 14.09 5.42
N ALA A 85 -2.16 13.90 4.66
CA ALA A 85 -0.84 14.40 5.05
C ALA A 85 -0.85 15.92 5.22
N ALA A 86 -1.45 16.67 4.30
CA ALA A 86 -1.59 18.12 4.43
C ALA A 86 -2.45 18.57 5.63
N LYS A 87 -3.30 17.68 6.18
CA LYS A 87 -4.22 17.94 7.29
C LYS A 87 -3.79 17.30 8.62
N CYS A 88 -2.65 16.62 8.69
CA CYS A 88 -2.30 15.77 9.83
C CYS A 88 -1.83 16.53 11.08
N GLY A 89 -1.81 17.87 11.06
CA GLY A 89 -1.55 18.71 12.22
C GLY A 89 -0.07 18.89 12.58
N ILE A 90 0.84 18.40 11.73
CA ILE A 90 2.28 18.67 11.83
C ILE A 90 2.80 19.27 10.53
N ASP A 91 3.89 20.03 10.62
CA ASP A 91 4.59 20.56 9.45
C ASP A 91 5.42 19.44 8.80
N ILE A 92 5.12 19.11 7.55
CA ILE A 92 5.79 18.07 6.77
C ILE A 92 6.76 18.75 5.80
N ALA A 93 8.06 18.55 6.01
CA ALA A 93 9.09 19.05 5.10
C ALA A 93 9.08 18.26 3.78
N ASP A 94 9.61 18.85 2.71
CA ASP A 94 9.65 18.21 1.39
C ASP A 94 10.38 16.85 1.39
N ASP A 95 11.37 16.69 2.26
CA ASP A 95 12.13 15.46 2.46
C ASP A 95 11.55 14.54 3.55
N ASP A 96 10.44 14.89 4.21
CA ASP A 96 9.76 13.96 5.12
C ASP A 96 9.10 12.81 4.34
N ILE A 97 8.86 11.68 5.00
CA ILE A 97 8.36 10.45 4.39
C ILE A 97 6.87 10.27 4.70
N VAL A 98 6.06 10.13 3.65
CA VAL A 98 4.64 9.79 3.74
C VAL A 98 4.42 8.39 3.20
N LEU A 99 3.77 7.53 3.99
CA LEU A 99 3.39 6.19 3.61
C LEU A 99 1.88 6.08 3.37
N ASN A 100 1.54 5.42 2.27
CA ASN A 100 0.23 4.82 2.05
C ASN A 100 0.30 3.36 2.49
N VAL A 101 -0.38 3.02 3.58
CA VAL A 101 -0.60 1.64 4.02
C VAL A 101 -2.02 1.27 3.64
N GLN A 102 -2.21 0.50 2.57
CA GLN A 102 -3.55 0.26 2.05
C GLN A 102 -4.47 -0.40 3.09
N GLY A 103 -5.68 0.13 3.22
CA GLY A 103 -6.65 -0.31 4.22
C GLY A 103 -7.21 -1.72 4.01
N ASP A 104 -6.82 -2.42 2.95
CA ASP A 104 -7.24 -3.77 2.56
C ASP A 104 -6.12 -4.82 2.61
N GLU A 105 -5.04 -4.52 3.34
CA GLU A 105 -3.92 -5.42 3.61
C GLU A 105 -3.93 -5.89 5.09
N PRO A 106 -4.96 -6.63 5.55
CA PRO A 106 -5.13 -7.01 6.97
C PRO A 106 -4.03 -7.94 7.49
N MET A 107 -3.23 -8.53 6.59
CA MET A 107 -2.13 -9.43 6.90
C MET A 107 -0.76 -8.76 6.84
N MET A 108 -0.69 -7.44 6.72
CA MET A 108 0.59 -6.73 6.65
C MET A 108 1.43 -6.91 7.93
N HIS A 109 2.75 -6.90 7.79
CA HIS A 109 3.67 -6.96 8.93
C HIS A 109 4.39 -5.61 9.13
N PRO A 110 4.78 -5.24 10.36
CA PRO A 110 5.45 -3.97 10.62
C PRO A 110 6.86 -3.85 10.01
N ASP A 111 7.54 -4.96 9.75
CA ASP A 111 8.82 -4.98 9.03
C ASP A 111 8.66 -4.67 7.52
N MET A 112 7.48 -4.91 6.95
CA MET A 112 7.14 -4.45 5.59
C MET A 112 7.14 -2.91 5.49
N ILE A 113 6.64 -2.21 6.53
CA ILE A 113 6.75 -0.74 6.62
C ILE A 113 8.22 -0.32 6.65
N ALA A 114 9.02 -0.97 7.50
CA ALA A 114 10.45 -0.68 7.61
C ALA A 114 11.18 -0.91 6.27
N ALA A 115 10.84 -1.99 5.56
CA ALA A 115 11.39 -2.29 4.24
C ALA A 115 11.01 -1.23 3.20
N THR A 116 9.77 -0.73 3.19
CA THR A 116 9.34 0.37 2.31
C THR A 116 10.13 1.65 2.56
N ILE A 117 10.41 1.98 3.82
CA ILE A 117 11.11 3.21 4.21
C ILE A 117 12.61 3.14 3.88
N LYS A 118 13.21 1.95 4.00
CA LYS A 118 14.65 1.76 3.92
C LYS A 118 15.31 2.40 2.67
N PRO A 119 14.82 2.20 1.42
CA PRO A 119 15.45 2.82 0.26
C PRO A 119 15.36 4.36 0.25
N LEU A 120 14.31 4.94 0.85
CA LEU A 120 14.18 6.39 0.98
C LEU A 120 15.28 6.93 1.92
N GLU A 121 15.47 6.29 3.07
CA GLU A 121 16.47 6.70 4.07
C GLU A 121 17.92 6.47 3.61
N GLU A 122 18.20 5.35 2.94
CA GLU A 122 19.56 4.98 2.53
C GLU A 122 20.05 5.74 1.29
N ARG A 123 19.14 6.22 0.44
CA ARG A 123 19.46 6.91 -0.82
C ARG A 123 18.73 8.25 -0.95
N PRO A 124 18.94 9.19 -0.01
CA PRO A 124 18.30 10.51 -0.05
C PRO A 124 18.71 11.26 -1.32
N GLY A 125 17.74 11.93 -1.96
CA GLY A 125 17.94 12.66 -3.22
C GLY A 125 17.91 11.80 -4.49
N GLU A 126 18.20 10.50 -4.40
CA GLU A 126 18.07 9.55 -5.51
C GLU A 126 16.69 8.86 -5.50
N VAL A 127 16.27 8.35 -4.35
CA VAL A 127 14.98 7.68 -4.18
C VAL A 127 13.97 8.64 -3.58
N ARG A 128 12.96 9.00 -4.38
CA ARG A 128 11.86 9.88 -3.96
C ARG A 128 10.55 9.15 -3.72
N GLY A 129 10.40 7.93 -4.25
CA GLY A 129 9.23 7.09 -4.08
C GLY A 129 9.58 5.61 -4.13
N THR A 130 8.86 4.82 -3.36
CA THR A 130 9.04 3.38 -3.19
C THR A 130 7.70 2.66 -3.21
N MET A 131 7.71 1.42 -3.70
CA MET A 131 6.62 0.46 -3.55
C MET A 131 7.17 -0.84 -3.00
N LEU A 132 6.48 -1.44 -2.01
CA LEU A 132 6.88 -2.74 -1.50
C LEU A 132 6.71 -3.79 -2.59
N ALA A 133 7.80 -4.49 -2.89
CA ALA A 133 7.86 -5.52 -3.91
C ALA A 133 8.12 -6.87 -3.25
N MET A 134 7.10 -7.74 -3.28
CA MET A 134 7.18 -9.07 -2.69
C MET A 134 7.46 -10.13 -3.77
N ASP A 135 8.31 -11.10 -3.46
CA ASP A 135 8.56 -12.23 -4.36
C ASP A 135 7.28 -13.04 -4.62
N ILE A 136 7.11 -13.49 -5.86
CA ILE A 136 6.05 -14.41 -6.27
C ILE A 136 6.67 -15.82 -6.28
N VAL A 137 6.10 -16.74 -5.51
CA VAL A 137 6.61 -18.11 -5.35
C VAL A 137 5.71 -19.18 -5.93
N ASP A 138 4.51 -18.82 -6.39
CA ASP A 138 3.55 -19.75 -6.98
C ASP A 138 2.98 -19.22 -8.31
N GLU A 139 2.66 -20.15 -9.21
CA GLU A 139 2.20 -19.83 -10.56
C GLU A 139 0.80 -19.20 -10.56
N ALA A 140 -0.05 -19.56 -9.59
CA ALA A 140 -1.41 -19.03 -9.52
C ALA A 140 -1.38 -17.51 -9.24
N GLN A 141 -0.56 -17.06 -8.31
CA GLN A 141 -0.32 -15.64 -8.03
C GLN A 141 0.35 -14.94 -9.22
N PHE A 142 1.33 -15.57 -9.87
CA PHE A 142 1.98 -15.01 -11.07
C PHE A 142 0.97 -14.71 -12.18
N ARG A 143 0.01 -15.61 -12.38
CA ARG A 143 -1.05 -15.49 -13.40
C ARG A 143 -2.26 -14.67 -12.95
N ASN A 144 -2.39 -14.36 -11.67
CA ASN A 144 -3.50 -13.59 -11.14
C ASN A 144 -3.40 -12.11 -11.60
N PRO A 145 -4.40 -11.55 -12.32
CA PRO A 145 -4.38 -10.16 -12.75
C PRO A 145 -4.62 -9.14 -11.62
N ASP A 146 -5.08 -9.56 -10.45
CA ASP A 146 -5.18 -8.69 -9.26
C ASP A 146 -3.82 -8.55 -8.55
N ALA A 147 -2.90 -9.51 -8.73
CA ALA A 147 -1.50 -9.37 -8.31
C ALA A 147 -0.71 -8.68 -9.43
N LEU A 148 -0.48 -7.37 -9.33
CA LEU A 148 0.32 -6.64 -10.32
C LEU A 148 1.79 -7.02 -10.23
N LYS A 149 2.36 -7.42 -11.37
CA LYS A 149 3.78 -7.79 -11.51
C LYS A 149 4.62 -6.53 -11.76
N ILE A 150 5.88 -6.57 -11.34
CA ILE A 150 6.83 -5.46 -11.45
C ILE A 150 8.02 -5.88 -12.31
N ILE A 151 8.42 -5.02 -13.24
CA ILE A 151 9.73 -5.06 -13.90
C ILE A 151 10.54 -3.87 -13.41
N HIS A 152 11.77 -4.13 -12.99
CA HIS A 152 12.70 -3.12 -12.48
C HIS A 152 14.13 -3.36 -12.97
N ASP A 153 14.96 -2.33 -12.92
CA ASP A 153 16.39 -2.44 -13.25
C ASP A 153 17.25 -2.92 -12.05
N LEU A 154 18.56 -3.01 -12.26
CA LEU A 154 19.54 -3.44 -11.23
C LEU A 154 19.65 -2.46 -10.05
N SER A 155 19.26 -1.20 -10.22
CA SER A 155 19.20 -0.20 -9.14
C SER A 155 17.88 -0.24 -8.37
N GLY A 156 16.96 -1.13 -8.78
CA GLY A 156 15.63 -1.26 -8.24
C GLY A 156 14.63 -0.25 -8.80
N ARG A 157 14.98 0.50 -9.84
CA ARG A 157 14.07 1.46 -10.47
C ARG A 157 12.98 0.72 -11.23
N VAL A 158 11.72 1.03 -10.93
CA VAL A 158 10.57 0.42 -11.61
C VAL A 158 10.52 0.94 -13.04
N LEU A 159 10.53 0.01 -14.00
CA LEU A 159 10.42 0.27 -15.42
C LEU A 159 8.97 0.15 -15.89
N TYR A 160 8.25 -0.85 -15.40
CA TYR A 160 6.87 -1.11 -15.80
C TYR A 160 6.16 -2.01 -14.79
N THR A 161 4.85 -1.81 -14.61
CA THR A 161 3.99 -2.72 -13.84
C THR A 161 2.85 -3.21 -14.72
N SER A 162 2.45 -4.47 -14.55
CA SER A 162 1.39 -5.07 -15.38
C SER A 162 0.53 -6.06 -14.62
N ARG A 163 -0.73 -6.15 -15.03
CA ARG A 163 -1.63 -7.24 -14.65
C ARG A 163 -1.30 -8.53 -15.39
N GLN A 164 -0.64 -8.44 -16.55
CA GLN A 164 -0.17 -9.62 -17.28
C GLN A 164 1.05 -10.26 -16.61
N PRO A 165 1.27 -11.57 -16.80
CA PRO A 165 2.43 -12.25 -16.25
C PRO A 165 3.73 -11.74 -16.90
N ILE A 166 4.55 -11.07 -16.10
CA ILE A 166 5.87 -10.55 -16.49
C ILE A 166 6.88 -10.77 -15.35
N PRO A 167 8.16 -11.07 -15.65
CA PRO A 167 8.74 -11.24 -16.98
C PRO A 167 8.26 -12.52 -17.68
N HIS A 168 8.38 -12.57 -19.01
CA HIS A 168 7.98 -13.75 -19.78
C HIS A 168 8.79 -14.99 -19.35
N CYS A 169 8.10 -16.10 -19.10
CA CYS A 169 8.68 -17.42 -18.89
C CYS A 169 7.89 -18.49 -19.66
N LYS A 170 8.55 -19.58 -20.09
CA LYS A 170 7.85 -20.72 -20.69
C LYS A 170 7.09 -21.55 -19.66
N GLN A 171 7.73 -21.77 -18.51
CA GLN A 171 7.18 -22.41 -17.33
C GLN A 171 7.56 -21.54 -16.14
N PHE A 172 6.65 -21.36 -15.19
CA PHE A 172 6.93 -20.60 -13.98
C PHE A 172 7.80 -21.44 -13.03
N GLY A 173 8.78 -20.78 -12.42
CA GLY A 173 9.54 -21.28 -11.30
C GLY A 173 9.98 -20.10 -10.42
N PRO A 174 10.10 -20.26 -9.09
CA PRO A 174 10.50 -19.17 -8.18
C PRO A 174 11.83 -18.51 -8.54
N GLU A 175 12.73 -19.25 -9.20
CA GLU A 175 14.00 -18.75 -9.73
C GLU A 175 13.84 -17.67 -10.81
N LEU A 176 12.65 -17.51 -11.38
CA LEU A 176 12.30 -16.40 -12.28
C LEU A 176 12.52 -15.03 -11.61
N GLY A 177 12.42 -14.98 -10.27
CA GLY A 177 12.56 -13.74 -9.51
C GLY A 177 11.44 -12.74 -9.79
N ALA A 178 10.26 -13.22 -10.21
CA ALA A 178 9.09 -12.38 -10.42
C ALA A 178 8.63 -11.75 -9.10
N LYS A 179 8.22 -10.48 -9.16
CA LYS A 179 7.76 -9.72 -7.99
C LYS A 179 6.39 -9.13 -8.24
N ARG A 180 5.59 -9.02 -7.18
CA ARG A 180 4.33 -8.29 -7.18
C ARG A 180 4.40 -7.03 -6.34
N ILE A 181 3.53 -6.08 -6.65
CA ILE A 181 3.23 -4.96 -5.74
C ILE A 181 2.51 -5.53 -4.52
N TYR A 182 2.95 -5.09 -3.34
CA TYR A 182 2.22 -5.22 -2.09
C TYR A 182 1.73 -3.84 -1.66
N GLY A 183 0.56 -3.74 -1.03
CA GLY A 183 -0.17 -2.49 -0.77
C GLY A 183 0.47 -1.52 0.25
N ILE A 184 1.79 -1.32 0.20
CA ILE A 184 2.51 -0.32 0.99
C ILE A 184 3.42 0.49 0.05
N PHE A 185 3.21 1.79 0.04
CA PHE A 185 3.97 2.72 -0.79
C PHE A 185 4.55 3.82 0.10
N GLY A 186 5.77 4.25 -0.17
CA GLY A 186 6.42 5.33 0.56
C GLY A 186 6.90 6.42 -0.38
N PHE A 187 6.71 7.68 -0.03
CA PHE A 187 7.08 8.83 -0.84
C PHE A 187 7.76 9.88 0.02
N ARG A 188 8.73 10.58 -0.56
CA ARG A 188 9.08 11.92 -0.08
C ARG A 188 7.88 12.83 -0.32
N TRP A 189 7.63 13.75 0.61
CA TRP A 189 6.42 14.58 0.56
C TRP A 189 6.32 15.40 -0.72
N ASP A 190 7.44 15.98 -1.16
CA ASP A 190 7.52 16.71 -2.43
C ASP A 190 7.09 15.87 -3.64
N PHE A 191 7.49 14.60 -3.66
CA PHE A 191 7.23 13.68 -4.73
C PHE A 191 5.80 13.12 -4.69
N LEU A 192 5.20 12.95 -3.51
CA LEU A 192 3.79 12.62 -3.40
C LEU A 192 2.90 13.74 -3.95
N LYS A 193 3.20 15.00 -3.63
CA LYS A 193 2.50 16.16 -4.21
C LYS A 193 2.58 16.15 -5.74
N LEU A 194 3.79 15.96 -6.27
CA LEU A 194 4.01 15.84 -7.71
C LEU A 194 3.20 14.67 -8.30
N PHE A 195 3.22 13.50 -7.67
CA PHE A 195 2.48 12.32 -8.13
C PHE A 195 0.97 12.59 -8.25
N THR A 196 0.38 13.24 -7.25
CA THR A 196 -1.07 13.51 -7.23
C THR A 196 -1.48 14.54 -8.27
N ASP A 197 -0.59 15.49 -8.57
CA ASP A 197 -0.81 16.59 -9.54
C ASP A 197 -0.62 16.17 -11.01
N LEU A 198 0.16 15.12 -11.29
CA LEU A 198 0.32 14.60 -12.65
C LEU A 198 -1.03 14.14 -13.20
N PRO A 199 -1.35 14.37 -14.49
CA PRO A 199 -2.57 13.83 -15.09
C PRO A 199 -2.47 12.30 -15.29
N PRO A 200 -3.59 11.55 -15.28
CA PRO A 200 -3.58 10.13 -15.60
C PRO A 200 -2.95 9.85 -16.97
N SER A 201 -2.15 8.78 -17.06
CA SER A 201 -1.42 8.45 -18.27
C SER A 201 -2.04 7.26 -19.04
N PRO A 202 -1.70 7.08 -20.33
CA PRO A 202 -2.18 5.92 -21.10
C PRO A 202 -1.81 4.56 -20.48
N LEU A 203 -0.60 4.40 -19.92
CA LEU A 203 -0.20 3.13 -19.29
C LEU A 203 -0.97 2.88 -17.99
N GLU A 204 -1.18 3.91 -17.17
CA GLU A 204 -2.01 3.80 -15.97
C GLU A 204 -3.42 3.34 -16.34
N ILE A 205 -4.06 3.99 -17.32
CA ILE A 205 -5.45 3.71 -17.67
C ILE A 205 -5.59 2.26 -18.18
N LYS A 206 -4.64 1.80 -19.00
CA LYS A 206 -4.68 0.44 -19.58
C LYS A 206 -4.42 -0.66 -18.54
N GLU A 207 -3.49 -0.44 -17.62
CA GLU A 207 -3.14 -1.43 -16.58
C GLU A 207 -3.96 -1.26 -15.30
N ALA A 208 -4.76 -0.20 -15.19
CA ALA A 208 -5.42 0.23 -13.97
C ALA A 208 -4.44 0.25 -12.78
N CYS A 209 -3.32 0.96 -12.96
CA CYS A 209 -2.26 1.11 -11.95
C CYS A 209 -1.62 2.51 -11.99
N ASP A 210 -1.91 3.32 -10.98
CA ASP A 210 -1.47 4.71 -10.87
C ASP A 210 0.06 4.87 -10.96
N SER A 211 0.83 3.86 -10.53
CA SER A 211 2.30 3.93 -10.54
C SER A 211 2.89 4.03 -11.95
N ASN A 212 2.20 3.50 -12.96
CA ASN A 212 2.65 3.61 -14.36
C ASN A 212 2.61 5.05 -14.88
N ARG A 213 1.84 5.95 -14.25
CA ARG A 213 1.80 7.38 -14.57
C ARG A 213 3.16 8.05 -14.43
N LEU A 214 3.93 7.67 -13.42
CA LEU A 214 5.24 8.24 -13.17
C LEU A 214 6.16 8.01 -14.37
N TYR A 215 6.18 6.78 -14.88
CA TYR A 215 7.03 6.41 -16.00
C TYR A 215 6.68 7.20 -17.27
N ASP A 216 5.39 7.29 -17.60
CA ASP A 216 4.92 8.07 -18.76
C ASP A 216 5.30 9.56 -18.68
N HIS A 217 5.49 10.09 -17.47
CA HIS A 217 5.88 11.49 -17.22
C HIS A 217 7.39 11.67 -16.93
N GLY A 218 8.21 10.65 -17.14
CA GLY A 218 9.67 10.73 -16.97
C GLY A 218 10.16 10.63 -15.52
N TYR A 219 9.32 10.15 -14.61
CA TYR A 219 9.65 9.89 -13.21
C TYR A 219 9.66 8.40 -12.91
N HIS A 220 10.26 8.02 -11.78
CA HIS A 220 10.36 6.63 -11.38
C HIS A 220 10.16 6.46 -9.88
N GLN A 221 9.57 5.33 -9.51
CA GLN A 221 9.66 4.76 -8.17
C GLN A 221 10.76 3.71 -8.13
N HIS A 222 11.17 3.34 -6.93
CA HIS A 222 12.02 2.18 -6.70
C HIS A 222 11.26 1.07 -5.99
N ILE A 223 11.66 -0.16 -6.20
CA ILE A 223 11.19 -1.25 -5.37
C ILE A 223 11.79 -1.14 -3.97
N ALA A 224 10.98 -1.46 -2.97
CA ALA A 224 11.41 -1.87 -1.66
C ALA A 224 11.31 -3.40 -1.59
N PRO A 225 12.41 -4.13 -1.81
CA PRO A 225 12.37 -5.58 -1.91
C PRO A 225 12.02 -6.21 -0.56
N TYR A 226 11.11 -7.18 -0.58
CA TYR A 226 10.70 -7.96 0.57
C TYR A 226 10.58 -9.44 0.18
N PRO A 227 11.09 -10.38 1.00
CA PRO A 227 10.95 -11.81 0.70
C PRO A 227 9.47 -12.21 0.70
N PHE A 228 9.16 -13.35 0.10
CA PHE A 228 7.80 -13.88 0.15
C PHE A 228 7.33 -14.07 1.60
N GLN A 229 6.13 -13.54 1.88
CA GLN A 229 5.39 -13.75 3.11
C GLN A 229 3.95 -14.13 2.71
N PRO A 230 3.39 -15.25 3.19
CA PRO A 230 1.99 -15.59 2.99
C PRO A 230 1.10 -14.45 3.47
N SER A 231 0.43 -13.78 2.54
CA SER A 231 -0.39 -12.60 2.79
C SER A 231 -1.37 -12.40 1.64
N TYR A 232 -2.58 -11.97 1.99
CA TYR A 232 -3.69 -11.81 1.06
C TYR A 232 -4.33 -10.44 1.28
N SER A 233 -4.51 -9.69 0.20
CA SER A 233 -5.36 -8.50 0.19
C SER A 233 -6.83 -8.92 0.11
N VAL A 234 -7.72 -8.04 0.54
CA VAL A 234 -9.17 -8.26 0.43
C VAL A 234 -9.71 -7.34 -0.66
N ASP A 235 -10.24 -7.90 -1.73
CA ASP A 235 -10.83 -7.13 -2.84
C ASP A 235 -12.27 -7.51 -3.15
N SER A 236 -12.66 -8.71 -2.70
CA SER A 236 -13.94 -9.33 -2.88
C SER A 236 -14.35 -10.10 -1.60
N PRO A 237 -15.64 -10.45 -1.45
CA PRO A 237 -16.07 -11.31 -0.35
C PRO A 237 -15.41 -12.69 -0.31
N HIS A 238 -14.91 -13.19 -1.46
CA HIS A 238 -14.24 -14.49 -1.51
C HIS A 238 -12.90 -14.48 -0.77
N ASP A 239 -12.19 -13.36 -0.80
CA ASP A 239 -10.86 -13.22 -0.21
C ASP A 239 -10.88 -13.32 1.32
N ILE A 240 -12.03 -13.03 1.94
CA ILE A 240 -12.21 -13.14 3.40
C ILE A 240 -11.82 -14.53 3.90
N HIS A 241 -12.29 -15.60 3.23
CA HIS A 241 -12.00 -16.97 3.67
C HIS A 241 -10.50 -17.31 3.53
N LEU A 242 -9.82 -16.77 2.51
CA LEU A 242 -8.38 -16.94 2.33
C LEU A 242 -7.61 -16.24 3.45
N VAL A 243 -8.00 -15.01 3.79
CA VAL A 243 -7.41 -14.24 4.88
C VAL A 243 -7.64 -14.93 6.22
N GLU A 244 -8.87 -15.32 6.53
CA GLU A 244 -9.21 -15.99 7.79
C GLU A 244 -8.45 -17.30 7.98
N ALA A 245 -8.33 -18.11 6.91
CA ALA A 245 -7.55 -19.34 6.93
C ALA A 245 -6.06 -19.06 7.15
N ALA A 246 -5.48 -18.08 6.45
CA ALA A 246 -4.06 -17.77 6.54
C ALA A 246 -3.69 -17.08 7.86
N MET A 247 -4.61 -16.33 8.46
CA MET A 247 -4.43 -15.69 9.76
C MET A 247 -4.35 -16.67 10.93
N ALA A 248 -4.82 -17.91 10.76
CA ALA A 248 -4.71 -18.94 11.80
C ALA A 248 -3.25 -19.28 12.14
N ASP A 249 -2.37 -19.25 11.14
CA ASP A 249 -0.93 -19.52 11.26
C ASP A 249 -0.08 -18.24 11.33
N ASP A 250 -0.71 -17.06 11.31
CA ASP A 250 -0.02 -15.77 11.31
C ASP A 250 0.57 -15.47 12.70
N PRO A 251 1.89 -15.23 12.81
CA PRO A 251 2.54 -15.04 14.09
C PRO A 251 2.12 -13.76 14.83
N LEU A 252 1.48 -12.80 14.17
CA LEU A 252 0.94 -11.59 14.78
C LEU A 252 -0.50 -11.77 15.27
N TRP A 253 -1.24 -12.76 14.77
CA TRP A 253 -2.61 -12.98 15.18
C TRP A 253 -2.70 -13.26 16.69
N GLY A 254 -3.64 -12.58 17.36
CA GLY A 254 -3.82 -12.64 18.82
C GLY A 254 -2.78 -11.87 19.66
N LYS A 255 -1.77 -11.24 19.04
CA LYS A 255 -0.71 -10.50 19.76
C LYS A 255 -0.87 -8.97 19.74
N TYR A 256 -1.82 -8.45 18.96
CA TYR A 256 -2.13 -7.02 18.87
C TYR A 256 -3.56 -6.69 19.32
#